data_AF-A0A0L9TQV3-F1
#
_entry.id   AF-A0A0L9TQV3-F1
#
_cell.length_a   1.000
_cell.length_b   1.000
_cell.length_c   1.000
_cell.angle_alpha   90.00
_cell.angle_beta   90.00
_cell.angle_gamma   90.00
#
_symmetry.space_group_name_H-M   'P 1'
#
loop_
_entity.id
_entity.type
_entity.pdbx_description
1 polymer ?
#
loop_
_entity_poly.entity_id
_entity_poly.type
_entity_poly.pdbx_seq_one_letter_code
_entity_poly.pdbx_strand_id
1 'polypeptide(L)' 'MGIINTNPVEKTSVDSGLSERGKKQAIKAAFDLKETGACDKGCWIWSAITQRAYQTAEIIASVNGVTPI' A
#
# COMPACT_ATOMS: atom_id res chain seq x y z
N MET A 1 11.19 16.18 14.30
CA MET A 1 10.61 15.15 15.18
C MET A 1 9.50 14.45 14.40
N GLY A 2 9.58 13.13 14.24
CA GLY A 2 8.63 12.35 13.43
C GLY A 2 7.40 11.94 14.26
N ILE A 3 6.25 11.84 13.59
CA ILE A 3 4.99 11.39 14.19
C ILE A 3 5.05 9.86 14.35
N ILE A 4 4.71 9.35 15.54
CA ILE A 4 4.58 7.92 15.81
C ILE A 4 3.09 7.58 15.73
N ASN A 5 2.71 6.77 14.75
CA ASN A 5 1.36 6.22 14.64
C ASN A 5 1.35 4.77 15.13
N THR A 6 0.43 4.43 16.02
CA THR A 6 0.18 3.07 16.52
C THR A 6 -1.03 2.46 15.80
N ASN A 7 -0.87 1.24 15.29
CA ASN A 7 -1.98 0.39 14.82
C ASN A 7 -2.57 -0.39 16.03
N PRO A 8 -3.84 -0.86 16.01
CA PRO A 8 -4.46 -1.73 17.03
C PRO A 8 -3.67 -2.98 17.48
N VAL A 9 -2.50 -3.28 16.91
CA VAL A 9 -1.57 -4.35 17.36
C VAL A 9 -0.23 -3.82 17.92
N GLU A 10 -0.20 -2.60 18.48
CA GLU A 10 0.94 -2.03 19.26
C GLU A 10 2.33 -2.12 18.61
N LYS A 11 2.43 -2.00 17.28
CA LYS A 11 3.74 -2.05 16.62
C LYS A 11 4.25 -0.65 16.28
N THR A 12 5.34 -0.26 16.94
CA THR A 12 6.07 0.99 16.73
C THR A 12 6.73 0.99 15.35
N SER A 13 6.33 1.89 14.45
CA SER A 13 7.04 2.13 13.18
C SER A 13 7.42 3.61 13.08
N VAL A 14 8.68 3.88 12.72
CA VAL A 14 9.17 5.25 12.49
C VAL A 14 8.91 5.60 11.03
N ASP A 15 8.17 6.69 10.81
CA ASP A 15 7.56 7.03 9.53
C ASP A 15 8.54 7.65 8.52
N SER A 16 8.68 6.99 7.38
CA SER A 16 9.11 7.62 6.14
C SER A 16 8.29 7.03 4.99
N GLY A 17 7.44 7.87 4.40
CA GLY A 17 6.64 7.51 3.24
C GLY A 17 7.49 7.12 2.04
N LEU A 18 6.83 6.71 0.97
CA LEU A 18 7.47 6.43 -0.30
C LEU A 18 8.17 7.68 -0.83
N SER A 19 9.41 7.49 -1.27
CA SER A 19 10.07 8.47 -2.15
C SER A 19 9.36 8.54 -3.50
N GLU A 20 9.65 9.56 -4.30
CA GLU A 20 9.11 9.67 -5.66
C GLU A 20 9.41 8.45 -6.54
N ARG A 21 10.61 7.85 -6.36
CA ARG A 21 10.94 6.59 -7.02
C ARG A 21 10.06 5.45 -6.54
N GLY A 22 9.82 5.35 -5.23
CA GLY A 22 8.95 4.33 -4.64
C GLY A 22 7.50 4.44 -5.13
N LYS A 23 6.96 5.66 -5.24
CA LYS A 23 5.62 5.90 -5.79
C LYS A 23 5.51 5.41 -7.24
N LYS A 24 6.50 5.71 -8.09
CA LYS A 24 6.54 5.24 -9.48
C LYS A 24 6.59 3.71 -9.56
N GLN A 25 7.34 3.05 -8.68
CA GLN A 25 7.38 1.59 -8.59
C GLN A 25 6.01 1.01 -8.19
N ALA A 26 5.36 1.59 -7.17
CA ALA A 26 4.05 1.17 -6.72
C ALA A 26 2.98 1.33 -7.83
N ILE A 27 3.00 2.46 -8.56
CA ILE A 27 2.09 2.69 -9.69
C ILE A 27 2.30 1.66 -10.77
N LYS A 28 3.55 1.36 -11.14
CA LYS A 28 3.84 0.33 -12.16
C LYS A 28 3.29 -1.03 -11.72
N ALA A 29 3.59 -1.44 -10.49
CA ALA A 29 3.10 -2.71 -9.95
C ALA A 29 1.57 -2.78 -9.90
N ALA A 30 0.91 -1.67 -9.60
CA ALA A 30 -0.55 -1.58 -9.59
C ALA A 30 -1.17 -1.87 -10.96
N PHE A 31 -0.56 -1.37 -12.04
CA PHE A 31 -1.00 -1.66 -13.41
C PHE A 31 -0.63 -3.08 -13.85
N ASP A 32 0.56 -3.57 -13.52
CA ASP A 32 0.97 -4.95 -13.80
C ASP A 32 -0.03 -5.95 -13.15
N LEU A 33 -0.46 -5.70 -11.91
CA LEU A 33 -1.48 -6.50 -11.22
C LEU A 33 -2.85 -6.43 -11.90
N LYS A 34 -3.24 -5.25 -12.39
CA LYS A 34 -4.50 -5.08 -13.12
C LYS A 34 -4.51 -5.84 -14.44
N GLU A 35 -3.41 -5.79 -15.19
CA GLU A 35 -3.26 -6.49 -16.47
C GLU A 35 -3.36 -8.01 -16.31
N THR A 36 -2.87 -8.54 -15.18
CA THR A 36 -2.96 -9.97 -14.87
C THR A 36 -4.32 -10.42 -14.32
N GLY A 37 -5.27 -9.50 -14.13
CA GLY A 37 -6.59 -9.81 -13.57
C GLY A 37 -6.54 -10.23 -12.09
N ALA A 38 -5.52 -9.77 -11.34
CA ALA A 38 -5.27 -10.22 -9.97
C ALA A 38 -6.46 -9.99 -9.02
N CYS A 39 -7.33 -9.02 -9.34
CA CYS A 39 -8.50 -8.66 -8.54
C CYS A 39 -9.85 -8.91 -9.23
N ASP A 40 -9.88 -9.58 -10.39
CA ASP A 40 -11.11 -9.77 -11.19
C ASP A 40 -12.19 -10.58 -10.48
N LYS A 41 -11.79 -11.45 -9.54
CA LYS A 41 -12.70 -12.28 -8.71
C LYS A 41 -12.80 -11.79 -7.26
N GLY A 42 -12.38 -10.55 -7.01
CA GLY A 42 -12.20 -10.01 -5.67
C GLY A 42 -10.83 -10.35 -5.11
N CYS A 43 -10.21 -9.39 -4.43
CA CYS A 43 -8.91 -9.54 -3.77
C CYS A 43 -8.90 -8.77 -2.45
N TRP A 44 -7.96 -9.13 -1.58
CA TRP A 44 -7.70 -8.45 -0.32
C TRP A 44 -6.26 -7.94 -0.34
N ILE A 45 -6.06 -6.71 0.14
CA ILE A 45 -4.73 -6.12 0.29
C ILE A 45 -4.44 -6.01 1.78
N TRP A 46 -3.49 -6.80 2.27
CA TRP A 46 -3.00 -6.73 3.65
C TRP A 46 -1.64 -6.06 3.67
N SER A 47 -1.55 -4.85 4.18
CA SER A 47 -0.27 -4.13 4.27
C SER A 47 0.48 -4.42 5.57
N ALA A 48 1.81 -4.31 5.53
CA ALA A 48 2.59 -4.15 6.74
C ALA A 48 2.26 -2.83 7.45
N ILE A 49 2.55 -2.74 8.74
CA ILE A 49 2.28 -1.60 9.64
C ILE A 49 3.01 -0.27 9.32
N THR A 50 3.86 -0.24 8.29
CA THR A 50 4.71 0.93 8.00
C THR A 50 3.98 1.88 7.03
N GLN A 51 4.11 3.20 7.16
CA GLN A 51 3.44 4.15 6.23
C GLN A 51 3.75 3.91 4.76
N ARG A 52 4.98 3.55 4.39
CA ARG A 52 5.30 3.20 2.99
C ARG A 52 4.50 1.99 2.48
N ALA A 53 4.20 1.03 3.36
CA ALA A 53 3.38 -0.13 2.99
C ALA A 53 1.91 0.29 2.83
N TYR A 54 1.38 1.13 3.74
CA TYR A 54 0.05 1.72 3.58
C TYR A 54 -0.08 2.53 2.28
N GLN A 55 0.86 3.43 1.99
CA GLN A 55 0.86 4.21 0.75
C GLN A 55 0.96 3.32 -0.50
N THR A 56 1.77 2.25 -0.45
CA THR A 56 1.85 1.28 -1.55
C THR A 56 0.51 0.57 -1.74
N ALA A 57 -0.12 0.14 -0.64
CA ALA A 57 -1.41 -0.53 -0.65
C ALA A 57 -2.52 0.38 -1.21
N GLU A 58 -2.58 1.65 -0.79
CA GLU A 58 -3.52 2.64 -1.31
C GLU A 58 -3.37 2.87 -2.82
N ILE A 59 -2.13 2.99 -3.31
CA ILE A 59 -1.85 3.13 -4.74
C ILE A 59 -2.36 1.90 -5.51
N ILE A 60 -2.01 0.69 -5.06
CA ILE A 60 -2.45 -0.56 -5.72
C ILE A 60 -3.98 -0.68 -5.69
N ALA A 61 -4.59 -0.40 -4.54
CA ALA A 61 -6.02 -0.47 -4.32
C ALA A 61 -6.80 0.47 -5.26
N SER A 62 -6.33 1.72 -5.40
CA SER A 62 -6.97 2.73 -6.25
C SER A 62 -7.03 2.33 -7.73
N VAL A 63 -5.99 1.67 -8.25
CA VAL A 63 -5.92 1.22 -9.65
C VAL A 63 -6.77 -0.03 -9.90
N ASN A 64 -6.85 -0.91 -8.90
CA ASN A 64 -7.53 -2.22 -8.97
C ASN A 64 -8.97 -2.19 -8.44
N GLY A 65 -9.47 -1.03 -8.00
CA GLY A 65 -10.87 -0.86 -7.59
C GLY A 65 -11.25 -1.62 -6.30
N VAL A 66 -10.29 -1.82 -5.40
CA VAL A 66 -10.50 -2.52 -4.12
C VAL A 66 -10.24 -1.61 -2.93
N THR A 67 -10.76 -1.97 -1.75
CA THR A 67 -10.50 -1.25 -0.50
C THR A 67 -9.40 -1.98 0.27
N PRO A 68 -8.29 -1.31 0.65
CA PRO A 68 -7.25 -1.95 1.47
C PRO A 68 -7.76 -2.15 2.90
N ILE A 69 -7.32 -3.23 3.57
CA ILE A 69 -7.66 -3.58 4.96
C ILE A 69 -6.48 -3.42 5.90
#